data_AF-A0A9Q2WFV2-F1
#
_entry.id   AF-A0A9Q2WFV2-F1
#
_cell.length_a   1.000
_cell.length_b   1.000
_cell.length_c   1.000
_cell.angle_alpha   90.00
_cell.angle_beta   90.00
_cell.angle_gamma   90.00
#
_symmetry.space_group_name_H-M   'P 1'
#
loop_
_entity.id
_entity.type
_entity.pdbx_description
1 polymer ?
#
loop_
_entity_poly.entity_id
_entity_poly.type
_entity_poly.pdbx_seq_one_letter_code
_entity_poly.pdbx_strand_id
1 'polypeptide(L)'
;MTYKLDFYEDAYKEWKKLDATVREQFKSKLIERLENPCVPSAKLRNSENRYKIKLRQVGYRLVYEVANQTITVTVIAIGKRDRDEVYKTAAKRVL
;
A
#
# COMPACT_ATOMS: atom_id res chain seq x y z
N MET A 1 7.93 2.79 17.57
CA MET A 1 6.76 1.91 17.79
C MET A 1 6.37 1.36 16.44
N THR A 2 6.36 0.05 16.25
CA THR A 2 6.15 -0.57 14.93
C THR A 2 4.66 -0.85 14.72
N TYR A 3 4.10 -0.34 13.63
CA TYR A 3 2.72 -0.59 13.24
C TYR A 3 2.52 -2.07 12.91
N LYS A 4 1.31 -2.59 13.16
CA LYS A 4 0.91 -3.92 12.65
C LYS A 4 0.60 -3.82 11.17
N LEU A 5 0.91 -4.86 10.40
CA LEU A 5 0.54 -4.96 9.00
C LEU A 5 -0.78 -5.73 8.88
N ASP A 6 -1.71 -5.18 8.11
CA ASP A 6 -2.95 -5.83 7.73
C ASP A 6 -3.20 -5.68 6.21
N PHE A 7 -4.15 -6.44 5.68
CA PHE A 7 -4.55 -6.39 4.28
C PHE A 7 -6.06 -6.31 4.16
N TYR A 8 -6.53 -5.41 3.30
CA TYR A 8 -7.85 -5.55 2.73
C TYR A 8 -7.95 -6.89 1.98
N GLU A 9 -9.09 -7.58 2.08
CA GLU A 9 -9.23 -8.96 1.60
C GLU A 9 -8.78 -9.12 0.14
N ASP A 10 -9.24 -8.23 -0.75
CA ASP A 10 -8.84 -8.27 -2.14
C ASP A 10 -7.38 -7.85 -2.37
N ALA A 11 -6.83 -6.97 -1.53
CA ALA A 11 -5.42 -6.61 -1.60
C ALA A 11 -4.52 -7.80 -1.22
N TYR A 12 -4.97 -8.66 -0.32
CA TYR A 12 -4.28 -9.91 -0.01
C TYR A 12 -4.31 -10.88 -1.20
N LYS A 13 -5.43 -10.95 -1.93
CA LYS A 13 -5.52 -11.71 -3.19
C LYS A 13 -4.58 -11.15 -4.25
N GLU A 14 -4.50 -9.83 -4.39
CA GLU A 14 -3.56 -9.13 -5.28
C GLU A 14 -2.10 -9.42 -4.91
N TRP A 15 -1.77 -9.36 -3.61
CA TRP A 15 -0.44 -9.68 -3.07
C TRP A 15 0.02 -11.09 -3.43
N LYS A 16 -0.88 -12.08 -3.29
CA LYS A 16 -0.59 -13.48 -3.64
C LYS A 16 -0.33 -13.69 -5.14
N LYS A 17 -0.87 -12.83 -6.01
CA LYS A 17 -0.69 -12.89 -7.46
C LYS A 17 0.61 -12.24 -7.95
N LEU A 18 1.31 -11.49 -7.09
CA LEU A 18 2.60 -10.89 -7.45
C LEU A 18 3.64 -11.97 -7.69
N ASP A 19 4.53 -11.73 -8.65
CA ASP A 19 5.78 -12.46 -8.79
C ASP A 19 6.68 -12.27 -7.55
N ALA A 20 7.55 -13.24 -7.30
CA ALA A 20 8.37 -13.29 -6.09
C ALA A 20 9.24 -12.03 -5.93
N THR A 21 9.83 -11.55 -7.04
CA THR A 21 10.71 -10.38 -7.02
C THR A 21 9.95 -9.11 -6.65
N VAL A 22 8.78 -8.84 -7.27
CA VAL A 22 7.94 -7.68 -6.91
C VAL A 22 7.46 -7.77 -5.47
N ARG A 23 7.08 -8.97 -5.01
CA ARG A 23 6.63 -9.20 -3.62
C ARG A 23 7.72 -8.86 -2.60
N GLU A 24 8.95 -9.32 -2.81
CA GLU A 24 10.07 -9.03 -1.91
C GLU A 24 10.45 -7.53 -1.91
N GLN A 25 10.40 -6.86 -3.08
CA GLN A 25 10.61 -5.40 -3.15
C GLN A 25 9.55 -4.63 -2.35
N PHE A 26 8.27 -5.01 -2.44
CA PHE A 26 7.22 -4.39 -1.63
C PHE A 26 7.37 -4.73 -0.15
N LYS A 27 7.74 -5.96 0.20
CA LYS A 27 7.94 -6.38 1.60
C LYS A 27 9.01 -5.52 2.28
N SER A 28 10.16 -5.33 1.62
CA SER A 28 11.20 -4.43 2.12
C SER A 28 10.67 -3.01 2.37
N LYS A 29 9.90 -2.46 1.43
CA LYS A 29 9.30 -1.14 1.59
C LYS A 29 8.22 -1.09 2.67
N LEU A 30 7.43 -2.15 2.85
CA LEU A 30 6.42 -2.22 3.90
C LEU A 30 7.07 -2.24 5.29
N ILE A 31 8.17 -2.97 5.48
CA ILE A 31 8.94 -2.97 6.74
C ILE A 31 9.34 -1.53 7.10
N GLU A 32 9.88 -0.75 6.15
CA GLU A 32 10.17 0.68 6.37
C GLU A 32 8.92 1.49 6.77
N ARG A 33 7.75 1.17 6.20
CA ARG A 33 6.49 1.85 6.54
C ARG A 33 5.91 1.44 7.88
N LEU A 34 6.18 0.23 8.37
CA LEU A 34 5.73 -0.15 9.70
C LEU A 34 6.45 0.66 10.78
N GLU A 35 7.67 1.13 10.52
CA GLU A 35 8.39 2.04 11.43
C GLU A 35 7.94 3.50 11.28
N ASN A 36 7.77 3.96 10.03
CA ASN A 36 7.32 5.32 9.72
C ASN A 36 6.29 5.35 8.58
N PRO A 37 5.00 5.19 8.90
CA PRO A 37 3.96 5.04 7.88
C PRO A 37 3.49 6.38 7.28
N CYS A 38 3.60 7.48 8.01
CA CYS A 38 3.06 8.77 7.59
C CYS A 38 4.05 9.58 6.74
N VAL A 39 4.22 9.18 5.48
CA VAL A 39 5.26 9.77 4.60
C VAL A 39 4.67 10.88 3.73
N PRO A 40 4.98 12.18 3.97
CA PRO A 40 4.25 13.28 3.34
C PRO A 40 4.30 13.27 1.81
N SER A 41 5.46 12.98 1.23
CA SER A 41 5.66 12.91 -0.23
C SER A 41 4.91 11.73 -0.89
N ALA A 42 4.53 10.73 -0.10
CA ALA A 42 3.80 9.55 -0.55
C ALA A 42 2.28 9.69 -0.40
N LYS A 43 1.78 10.74 0.24
CA LYS A 43 0.35 10.93 0.52
C LYS A 43 -0.47 10.96 -0.78
N LEU A 44 -1.62 10.29 -0.78
CA LEU A 44 -2.60 10.40 -1.86
C LEU A 44 -3.30 11.75 -1.78
N ARG A 45 -3.56 12.36 -2.94
CA ARG A 45 -4.39 13.58 -3.00
C ARG A 45 -5.81 13.20 -2.60
N ASN A 46 -6.50 14.07 -1.88
CA ASN A 46 -7.88 13.87 -1.42
C ASN A 46 -8.07 12.64 -0.53
N SER A 47 -7.06 12.28 0.26
CA SER A 47 -7.19 11.25 1.30
C SER A 47 -6.48 11.72 2.57
N GLU A 48 -7.09 11.46 3.72
CA GLU A 48 -6.54 11.85 5.02
C GLU A 48 -5.35 10.99 5.41
N ASN A 49 -5.46 9.67 5.28
CA ASN A 49 -4.49 8.71 5.85
C ASN A 49 -3.98 7.67 4.84
N ARG A 50 -4.13 7.89 3.52
CA ARG A 50 -3.60 6.97 2.50
C ARG A 50 -2.33 7.46 1.85
N TYR A 51 -1.46 6.50 1.62
CA TYR A 51 -0.12 6.70 1.09
C TYR A 51 0.20 5.65 0.03
N LYS A 52 1.21 5.93 -0.80
CA LYS A 52 1.58 5.06 -1.92
C LYS A 52 3.04 4.65 -1.90
N ILE A 53 3.30 3.39 -2.21
CA ILE A 53 4.63 2.86 -2.55
C ILE A 53 4.68 2.69 -4.06
N LYS A 54 5.77 3.15 -4.69
CA LYS A 54 6.00 3.03 -6.14
C LYS A 54 7.26 2.22 -6.40
N LEU A 55 7.12 1.07 -7.04
CA LEU A 55 8.25 0.32 -7.60
C LEU A 55 8.38 0.69 -9.08
N ARG A 56 9.15 1.74 -9.37
CA ARG A 56 9.18 2.37 -10.69
C ARG A 56 9.74 1.46 -11.79
N GLN A 57 10.79 0.70 -11.48
CA GLN A 57 11.49 -0.15 -12.46
C GLN A 57 10.60 -1.30 -12.96
N VAL A 58 9.85 -1.93 -12.05
CA VAL A 58 8.94 -3.06 -12.35
C VAL A 58 7.52 -2.59 -12.66
N GLY A 59 7.24 -1.29 -12.59
CA GLY A 59 5.95 -0.72 -12.96
C GLY A 59 4.80 -1.09 -12.02
N TYR A 60 5.03 -1.18 -10.70
CA TYR A 60 3.99 -1.50 -9.72
C TYR A 60 3.73 -0.37 -8.71
N ARG A 61 2.51 -0.37 -8.16
CA ARG A 61 2.07 0.53 -7.10
C ARG A 61 1.33 -0.26 -6.02
N LEU A 62 1.54 0.16 -4.77
CA LEU A 62 0.78 -0.30 -3.60
C LEU A 62 0.23 0.93 -2.88
N VAL A 63 -1.03 0.86 -2.47
CA VAL A 63 -1.66 1.86 -1.61
C VAL A 63 -1.91 1.24 -0.24
N TYR A 64 -1.55 1.97 0.81
CA TYR A 64 -1.85 1.60 2.19
C TYR A 64 -2.53 2.74 2.93
N GLU A 65 -3.29 2.40 3.96
CA GLU A 65 -3.92 3.30 4.90
C GLU A 65 -3.28 3.17 6.28
N VAL A 66 -3.23 4.26 7.04
CA VAL A 66 -2.65 4.31 8.38
C VAL A 66 -3.74 4.61 9.40
N ALA A 67 -3.95 3.68 10.33
CA ALA A 67 -4.85 3.85 11.45
C ALA A 67 -4.05 4.09 12.74
N ASN A 68 -3.89 5.37 13.12
CA ASN A 68 -3.13 5.76 14.32
C ASN A 68 -3.80 5.29 15.62
N GLN A 69 -5.13 5.15 15.63
CA GLN A 69 -5.87 4.67 16.80
C GLN A 69 -5.58 3.20 17.13
N THR A 70 -5.41 2.37 16.09
CA THR A 70 -5.16 0.93 16.21
C THR A 70 -3.70 0.55 15.95
N ILE A 71 -2.83 1.52 15.67
CA ILE A 71 -1.41 1.33 15.32
C ILE A 71 -1.27 0.29 14.19
N THR A 72 -2.08 0.44 13.14
CA THR A 72 -2.17 -0.50 12.02
C THR A 72 -1.93 0.19 10.67
N VAL A 73 -1.16 -0.48 9.80
CA VAL A 73 -1.00 -0.17 8.39
C VAL A 73 -1.74 -1.22 7.59
N THR A 74 -2.77 -0.83 6.86
CA THR A 74 -3.57 -1.77 6.06
C THR A 74 -3.29 -1.55 4.58
N VAL A 75 -2.85 -2.59 3.88
CA VAL A 75 -2.69 -2.55 2.42
C VAL A 75 -4.06 -2.58 1.77
N ILE A 76 -4.38 -1.54 0.98
CA ILE A 76 -5.71 -1.33 0.39
C ILE A 76 -5.78 -1.84 -1.06
N ALA A 77 -4.71 -1.64 -1.84
CA ALA A 77 -4.68 -2.10 -3.23
C ALA A 77 -3.25 -2.25 -3.74
N ILE A 78 -3.02 -3.20 -4.63
CA ILE A 78 -1.76 -3.45 -5.31
C ILE A 78 -2.02 -3.74 -6.78
N GLY A 79 -1.23 -3.14 -7.65
CA GLY A 79 -1.32 -3.47 -9.07
C GLY A 79 -0.26 -2.82 -9.92
N LYS A 80 -0.28 -3.18 -11.21
CA LYS A 80 0.57 -2.58 -12.23
C LYS A 80 0.20 -1.11 -12.43
N ARG A 81 1.15 -0.35 -12.94
CA ARG A 81 0.96 1.03 -13.36
C ARG A 81 0.20 1.04 -14.69
N ASP A 82 -1.11 0.84 -14.59
CA ASP A 82 -2.04 1.02 -15.70
C ASP A 82 -3.01 2.14 -15.35
N ARG A 83 -3.04 3.21 -16.16
CA ARG A 83 -4.01 4.34 -16.16
C ARG A 83 -4.64 4.72 -14.80
N ASP A 84 -3.82 4.74 -13.76
CA ASP A 84 -4.20 5.03 -12.37
C ASP A 84 -5.25 4.08 -11.74
N GLU A 85 -5.42 2.88 -12.29
CA GLU A 85 -6.36 1.87 -11.82
C GLU A 85 -6.18 1.55 -10.34
N VAL A 86 -4.94 1.36 -9.87
CA VAL A 86 -4.66 1.08 -8.46
C VAL A 86 -5.21 2.18 -7.54
N TYR A 87 -5.18 3.44 -7.97
CA TYR A 87 -5.74 4.53 -7.18
C TYR A 87 -7.27 4.54 -7.21
N LYS A 88 -7.88 4.24 -8.36
CA LYS A 88 -9.34 4.12 -8.48
C LYS A 88 -9.87 2.95 -7.64
N THR A 89 -9.20 1.80 -7.69
CA THR A 89 -9.52 0.63 -6.88
C THR A 89 -9.38 0.95 -5.40
N ALA A 90 -8.26 1.58 -5.00
CA ALA A 90 -8.07 1.99 -3.62
C ALA A 90 -9.18 2.93 -3.15
N ALA A 91 -9.54 3.96 -3.94
CA ALA A 91 -10.58 4.92 -3.58
C ALA A 91 -11.96 4.28 -3.33
N LYS A 92 -12.26 3.14 -3.98
CA LYS A 92 -13.53 2.41 -3.79
C LYS A 92 -13.55 1.52 -2.55
N ARG A 93 -12.38 1.17 -2.00
CA ARG A 93 -12.26 0.32 -0.81
C ARG A 93 -12.24 1.20 0.42
N VAL A 94 -13.14 0.96 1.36
CA VAL A 94 -13.21 1.62 2.66
C VAL A 94 -13.01 0.55 3.73
N LEU A 95 -12.24 0.87 4.77
CA LEU A 95 -12.02 0.00 5.93
C LEU A 95 -13.22 0.03 6.87
#